data_AF-W7C8X5-F1
#
_entry.id   AF-W7C8X5-F1
#
_cell.length_a   1.000
_cell.length_b   1.000
_cell.length_c   1.000
_cell.angle_alpha   90.00
_cell.angle_beta   90.00
_cell.angle_gamma   90.00
#
_symmetry.space_group_name_H-M   'P 1'
#
loop_
_entity.id
_entity.type
_entity.pdbx_description
1 polymer ?
#
loop_
_entity_poly.entity_id
_entity_poly.type
_entity_poly.pdbx_seq_one_letter_code
_entity_poly.pdbx_strand_id
1 'polypeptide(L)' 'MDEVSNGLDYETAKQVKNLLVSCKKDMLILVCGHQFDFYNRILDEVFVIHDAALIHVARNEFTDLESVYEKYVG' A
#
# COMPACT_ATOMS: atom_id res chain seq x y z
N MET A 1 1.16 4.15 -9.26
CA MET A 1 2.57 4.46 -9.05
C MET A 1 3.28 3.17 -8.70
N ASP A 2 4.44 2.92 -9.29
CA ASP A 2 5.18 1.66 -9.15
C ASP A 2 6.42 1.90 -8.29
N GLU A 3 6.65 1.04 -7.29
CA GLU A 3 7.78 1.06 -6.36
C GLU A 3 8.15 2.42 -5.75
N VAL A 4 7.17 3.22 -5.33
CA VAL A 4 7.37 4.62 -4.86
C VAL A 4 8.28 4.78 -3.63
N SER A 5 8.55 3.70 -2.93
CA SER A 5 9.33 3.69 -1.70
C SER A 5 10.74 3.13 -1.88
N ASN A 6 11.08 2.62 -3.08
CA ASN A 6 12.38 2.03 -3.37
C ASN A 6 13.49 3.10 -3.39
N GLY A 7 14.60 2.83 -2.70
CA GLY A 7 15.74 3.75 -2.61
C GLY A 7 15.51 5.03 -1.81
N LEU A 8 14.37 5.19 -1.12
CA LEU A 8 14.11 6.35 -0.27
C LEU A 8 14.77 6.21 1.09
N ASP A 9 15.43 7.27 1.55
CA ASP A 9 15.81 7.40 2.96
C ASP A 9 14.57 7.65 3.84
N TYR A 10 14.74 7.50 5.16
CA TYR A 10 13.63 7.59 6.11
C TYR A 10 12.91 8.95 6.08
N GLU A 11 13.65 10.05 5.96
CA GLU A 11 13.08 11.40 5.95
C GLU A 11 12.33 11.67 4.64
N THR A 12 12.88 11.27 3.50
CA THR A 12 12.24 11.40 2.19
C THR A 12 11.00 10.51 2.12
N ALA A 13 11.06 9.28 2.61
CA ALA A 13 9.89 8.40 2.70
C ALA A 13 8.77 9.03 3.56
N LYS A 14 9.13 9.70 4.66
CA LYS A 14 8.16 10.43 5.50
C LYS A 14 7.56 11.64 4.76
N GLN A 15 8.34 12.38 4.00
CA GLN A 15 7.85 13.50 3.18
C GLN A 15 6.91 13.02 2.08
N VAL A 16 7.31 12.01 1.30
CA VAL A 16 6.49 11.40 0.24
C VAL A 16 5.17 10.89 0.84
N LYS A 17 5.23 10.21 1.97
CA LYS A 17 4.03 9.77 2.70
C LYS A 17 3.08 10.92 3.03
N ASN A 18 3.58 12.02 3.58
CA ASN A 18 2.75 13.17 3.92
C ASN A 18 2.13 13.83 2.66
N LEU A 19 2.87 13.85 1.56
CA LEU A 19 2.37 14.32 0.27
C LEU A 19 1.24 13.41 -0.23
N LEU A 20 1.43 12.09 -0.22
CA LEU A 20 0.40 11.12 -0.61
C LEU A 20 -0.87 11.24 0.23
N VAL A 21 -0.72 11.40 1.56
CA VAL A 21 -1.86 11.62 2.48
C VAL A 21 -2.58 12.95 2.21
N SER A 22 -1.88 13.96 1.71
CA SER A 22 -2.50 15.23 1.33
C SER A 22 -3.23 15.09 0.00
N CYS A 23 -2.58 14.48 -1.00
CA CYS A 23 -3.14 14.28 -2.33
C CYS A 23 -4.34 13.32 -2.34
N LYS A 24 -4.38 12.30 -1.46
CA LYS A 24 -5.48 11.34 -1.42
C LYS A 24 -6.85 11.95 -1.08
N LYS A 25 -6.87 13.18 -0.56
CA LYS A 25 -8.12 13.91 -0.27
C LYS A 25 -8.83 14.38 -1.54
N ASP A 26 -8.07 14.67 -2.59
CA ASP A 26 -8.56 15.28 -3.81
C ASP A 26 -8.43 14.35 -5.03
N MET A 27 -7.68 13.25 -4.90
CA MET A 27 -7.36 12.33 -6.00
C MET A 27 -7.31 10.87 -5.54
N LEU A 28 -7.73 9.95 -6.41
CA LEU A 28 -7.49 8.52 -6.24
C LEU A 28 -6.03 8.20 -6.54
N ILE A 29 -5.33 7.63 -5.56
CA ILE A 29 -3.94 7.21 -5.70
C ILE A 29 -3.89 5.69 -5.72
N LEU A 30 -3.45 5.12 -6.85
CA LEU A 30 -3.16 3.70 -6.97
C LEU A 30 -1.65 3.49 -6.79
N VAL A 31 -1.25 2.67 -5.83
CA VAL A 31 0.15 2.32 -5.56
C VAL A 31 0.36 0.81 -5.64
N CYS A 32 1.49 0.41 -6.23
CA CYS A 32 1.95 -0.97 -6.28
C CYS A 32 3.40 -1.00 -5.80
N GLY A 33 3.77 -2.02 -5.02
CA GLY A 33 5.14 -2.22 -4.59
C GLY A 33 5.26 -3.23 -3.46
N HIS A 34 6.49 -3.59 -3.14
CA HIS A 34 6.82 -4.68 -2.22
C HIS A 34 7.06 -4.25 -0.77
N GLN A 35 7.26 -2.95 -0.50
CA GLN A 35 7.57 -2.46 0.85
C GLN A 35 6.29 -2.25 1.69
N PHE A 36 5.79 -3.33 2.28
CA PHE A 36 4.55 -3.35 3.06
C PHE A 36 4.49 -2.31 4.18
N ASP A 37 5.57 -2.09 4.93
CA ASP A 37 5.63 -1.13 6.04
C ASP A 37 5.35 0.32 5.62
N PHE A 38 5.78 0.70 4.42
CA PHE A 38 5.54 2.02 3.88
C PHE A 38 4.04 2.22 3.61
N TYR A 39 3.45 1.25 2.92
CA TYR A 39 2.06 1.32 2.48
C TYR A 39 1.08 1.19 3.63
N ASN A 40 1.34 0.32 4.62
CA ASN A 40 0.49 0.07 5.80
C ASN A 40 -0.03 1.32 6.52
N ARG A 41 0.70 2.44 6.40
CA ARG A 41 0.40 3.71 7.07
C ARG A 41 -0.39 4.71 6.22
N ILE A 42 -0.53 4.48 4.92
CA ILE A 42 -1.19 5.39 3.97
C ILE A 42 -2.47 4.82 3.37
N LEU A 43 -2.56 3.50 3.28
CA LEU A 43 -3.63 2.79 2.61
C LEU A 43 -4.98 2.90 3.31
N ASP A 44 -6.01 3.06 2.49
CA ASP A 44 -7.42 3.05 2.89
C ASP A 44 -8.08 1.71 2.52
N GLU A 45 -7.76 1.18 1.34
CA GLU A 45 -8.25 -0.10 0.82
C GLU A 45 -7.10 -0.91 0.23
N VAL A 46 -7.25 -2.24 0.20
CA VAL A 46 -6.24 -3.15 -0.37
C VAL A 46 -6.90 -4.07 -1.38
N PHE A 47 -6.24 -4.19 -2.52
CA PHE A 47 -6.62 -5.11 -3.59
C PHE A 47 -5.47 -6.07 -3.84
N VAL A 48 -5.73 -7.36 -3.71
CA VAL A 48 -4.78 -8.43 -4.03
C VAL A 48 -5.08 -8.95 -5.42
N ILE A 49 -4.05 -9.01 -6.25
CA ILE A 49 -4.13 -9.63 -7.58
C ILE A 49 -3.35 -10.94 -7.51
N HIS A 50 -4.06 -12.06 -7.60
CA HIS A 50 -3.48 -13.40 -7.58
C HIS A 50 -4.29 -14.33 -8.48
N ASP A 51 -3.61 -15.19 -9.25
CA ASP A 51 -4.21 -16.18 -10.16
C ASP A 51 -5.35 -15.62 -11.05
N ALA A 52 -5.08 -14.48 -11.70
CA ALA A 52 -6.05 -13.73 -12.52
C ALA A 52 -7.34 -13.28 -11.79
N ALA A 53 -7.39 -13.38 -10.47
CA ALA A 53 -8.46 -12.86 -9.62
C ALA A 53 -8.05 -11.54 -8.96
N LEU A 54 -9.02 -10.67 -8.77
CA LEU A 54 -8.91 -9.43 -7.99
C LEU A 54 -9.72 -9.59 -6.71
N ILE A 55 -9.03 -9.62 -5.56
CA ILE A 55 -9.63 -9.79 -4.25
C ILE A 55 -9.56 -8.45 -3.52
N HIS A 56 -10.72 -7.91 -3.16
CA HIS A 56 -10.78 -6.73 -2.30
C HIS A 56 -10.72 -7.16 -0.83
N VAL A 57 -9.83 -6.53 -0.06
CA VAL A 57 -9.65 -6.79 1.36
C VAL A 57 -9.88 -5.47 2.11
N ALA A 58 -10.94 -5.43 2.92
CA ALA A 58 -11.25 -4.24 3.71
C ALA A 58 -10.18 -4.01 4.80
N ARG A 59 -9.84 -2.75 5.10
CA ARG A 59 -8.78 -2.40 6.06
C ARG A 59 -8.94 -3.06 7.44
N ASN A 60 -10.19 -3.31 7.84
CA ASN A 60 -10.52 -3.89 9.14
C ASN A 60 -10.29 -5.41 9.22
N GLU A 61 -10.02 -6.08 8.09
CA GLU A 61 -9.83 -7.53 8.01
C GLU A 61 -8.38 -7.98 8.23
N PHE A 62 -7.44 -7.04 8.31
CA PHE A 62 -6.02 -7.33 8.46
C PHE A 62 -5.31 -6.28 9.32
N THR A 63 -4.22 -6.66 9.97
CA THR A 63 -3.37 -5.76 10.75
C THR A 63 -2.37 -5.04 9.87
N ASP A 64 -1.75 -5.80 8.97
CA ASP A 64 -0.66 -5.41 8.09
C ASP A 64 -0.76 -6.13 6.73
N LEU A 65 -0.15 -5.54 5.71
CA LEU A 65 -0.10 -6.09 4.36
C LEU A 65 0.65 -7.42 4.24
N GLU A 66 1.57 -7.73 5.16
CA GLU A 66 2.32 -8.99 5.14
C GLU A 66 1.37 -10.17 5.38
N SER A 67 0.49 -10.05 6.39
CA SER A 67 -0.55 -11.03 6.68
C SER A 67 -1.55 -11.22 5.52
N VAL A 68 -1.85 -10.15 4.78
CA VAL A 68 -2.69 -10.22 3.57
C VAL A 68 -1.97 -10.99 2.47
N TYR A 69 -0.70 -10.68 2.25
CA TYR A 69 0.11 -11.36 1.24
C TYR A 69 0.22 -12.86 1.54
N GLU A 70 0.57 -13.24 2.77
CA GLU A 70 0.65 -14.65 3.18
C GLU A 70 -0.69 -15.38 3.01
N LYS A 71 -1.82 -14.72 3.31
CA LYS A 71 -3.14 -15.35 3.23
C LYS A 71 -3.62 -15.61 1.79
N TYR A 72 -3.29 -14.72 0.86
CA TYR A 72 -3.86 -14.74 -0.50
C TYR A 72 -2.86 -15.08 -1.60
N VAL A 73 -1.56 -15.01 -1.32
CA VAL A 73 -0.48 -15.24 -2.30
C VAL A 73 0.54 -16.29 -1.80
N GLY A 74 0.79 -16.33 -0.49
CA GLY A 74 1.76 -17.21 0.17
C GLY A 74 1.39 -18.68 0.23
#